data_AF-A0A851UVS2-F1
#
_entry.id   AF-A0A851UVS2-F1
#
_cell.length_a   1.000
_cell.length_b   1.000
_cell.length_c   1.000
_cell.angle_alpha   90.00
_cell.angle_beta   90.00
_cell.angle_gamma   90.00
#
_symmetry.space_group_name_H-M   'P 1'
#
loop_
_entity.id
_entity.type
_entity.pdbx_description
1 polymer ?
#
loop_
_entity_poly.entity_id
_entity_poly.type
_entity_poly.pdbx_seq_one_letter_code
_entity_poly.pdbx_strand_id
1 'polypeptide(L)'
;MVYPEEAEPKQGRIVVFQYSDGKLQTVAEKEVKGAVYSMVEFNGKLLASINSTVRLYEWTTEKELRTECNHYNNIMALYLKTKGDFILVGDLMRSVLLLAYKPMEGNFEEIARDFNPNWMSAVEILDDDNFLGAENAFNLFVCQKDSAATTDEERQHLQEVGLFHLGEFVNVFCHGSLVMQNLGEASTPTQGSVLFGTVNGMIGLVTSLSESWYNLLLDMQNRLNKVIKSVGKIEHSFW
;
A
#
# COMPACT_ATOMS: atom_id res chain seq x y z
N MET A 1 -2.68 -7.58 25.68
CA MET A 1 -4.08 -7.51 26.17
C MET A 1 -4.67 -6.22 25.62
N VAL A 2 -5.93 -6.22 25.19
CA VAL A 2 -6.64 -4.98 24.84
C VAL A 2 -7.36 -4.52 26.10
N TYR A 3 -7.01 -3.35 26.61
CA TYR A 3 -7.65 -2.77 27.79
C TYR A 3 -8.78 -1.85 27.34
N PRO A 4 -10.06 -2.15 27.65
CA PRO A 4 -11.20 -1.33 27.20
C PRO A 4 -11.14 0.13 27.64
N GLU A 5 -10.36 0.43 28.69
CA GLU A 5 -10.21 1.78 29.24
C GLU A 5 -9.11 2.60 28.55
N GLU A 6 -8.29 1.98 27.69
CA GLU A 6 -7.27 2.68 26.93
C GLU A 6 -7.80 3.13 25.57
N ALA A 7 -7.74 4.43 25.29
CA ALA A 7 -8.08 4.99 23.98
C ALA A 7 -7.14 4.49 22.87
N GLU A 8 -5.87 4.24 23.19
CA GLU A 8 -4.88 3.67 22.28
C GLU A 8 -4.02 2.62 22.99
N PRO A 9 -3.65 1.52 22.31
CA PRO A 9 -2.83 0.46 22.88
C PRO A 9 -1.43 0.96 23.19
N LYS A 10 -0.99 0.79 24.45
CA LYS A 10 0.34 1.20 24.92
C LYS A 10 1.38 0.09 24.97
N GLN A 11 0.94 -1.16 24.82
CA GLN A 11 1.76 -2.36 24.93
C GLN A 11 1.42 -3.36 23.82
N GLY A 12 2.45 -4.02 23.30
CA GLY A 12 2.32 -5.07 22.31
C GLY A 12 3.60 -5.89 22.24
N ARG A 13 3.61 -6.90 21.37
CA ARG A 13 4.79 -7.74 21.14
C ARG A 13 4.82 -8.30 19.74
N ILE A 14 6.02 -8.47 19.20
CA ILE A 14 6.30 -9.22 17.98
C ILE A 14 6.82 -10.58 18.40
N VAL A 15 6.15 -11.66 17.99
CA VAL A 15 6.53 -13.04 18.34
C VAL A 15 6.92 -13.79 17.09
N VAL A 16 8.12 -14.37 17.09
CA VAL A 16 8.65 -15.17 15.98
C VAL A 16 8.41 -16.64 16.30
N PHE A 17 7.73 -17.34 15.39
CA PHE A 17 7.45 -18.76 15.52
C PHE A 17 8.16 -19.56 14.41
N GLN A 18 8.49 -20.81 14.72
CA GLN A 18 8.94 -21.80 13.76
C GLN A 18 8.03 -23.03 13.85
N TYR A 19 7.54 -23.51 12.71
CA TYR A 19 6.77 -24.74 12.65
C TYR A 19 7.68 -25.89 12.21
N SER A 20 7.87 -26.87 13.07
CA SER A 20 8.68 -28.07 12.84
C SER A 20 8.06 -29.28 13.51
N ASP A 21 8.14 -30.44 12.86
CA ASP A 21 7.62 -31.72 13.38
C ASP A 21 6.15 -31.68 13.86
N GLY A 22 5.31 -30.94 13.13
CA GLY A 22 3.89 -30.79 13.48
C GLY A 22 3.62 -29.88 14.68
N LYS A 23 4.63 -29.16 15.19
CA LYS A 23 4.53 -28.30 16.37
C LYS A 23 5.01 -26.88 16.06
N LEU A 24 4.32 -25.90 16.64
CA LEU A 24 4.72 -24.50 16.61
C LEU A 24 5.61 -24.21 17.83
N GLN A 25 6.79 -23.66 17.59
CA GLN A 25 7.78 -23.33 18.61
C GLN A 25 8.04 -21.83 18.61
N THR A 26 8.02 -21.20 19.78
CA THR A 26 8.41 -19.78 19.92
C THR A 26 9.93 -19.68 19.82
N VAL A 27 10.42 -18.89 18.87
CA VAL A 27 11.85 -18.67 18.63
C VAL A 27 12.34 -17.41 19.35
N ALA A 28 11.60 -16.32 19.24
CA ALA A 28 11.94 -15.03 19.83
C ALA A 28 10.69 -14.21 20.15
N GLU A 29 10.83 -13.27 21.07
CA GLU A 29 9.77 -12.34 21.44
C GLU A 29 10.37 -10.94 21.66
N LYS A 30 9.76 -9.94 21.02
CA LYS A 30 10.17 -8.54 21.15
C LYS A 30 9.01 -7.70 21.67
N GLU A 31 9.16 -7.17 22.87
CA GLU A 31 8.19 -6.23 23.44
C GLU A 31 8.24 -4.88 22.71
N VAL A 32 7.07 -4.29 22.46
CA VAL A 32 6.91 -2.98 21.83
C VAL A 32 5.88 -2.13 22.58
N LYS A 33 6.04 -0.80 22.50
CA LYS A 33 5.17 0.17 23.16
C LYS A 33 4.02 0.63 22.25
N GLY A 34 3.17 -0.29 21.84
CA GLY A 34 2.04 -0.01 20.96
C GLY A 34 1.47 -1.24 20.26
N ALA A 35 0.45 -1.06 19.44
CA ALA A 35 -0.07 -2.11 18.58
C ALA A 35 0.79 -2.22 17.32
N VAL A 36 1.14 -3.45 16.95
CA VAL A 36 1.82 -3.77 15.69
C VAL A 36 0.74 -3.95 14.61
N TYR A 37 0.54 -2.93 13.77
CA TYR A 37 -0.56 -2.94 12.79
C TYR A 37 -0.23 -3.72 11.53
N SER A 38 0.96 -3.50 10.98
CA SER A 38 1.44 -4.20 9.78
C SER A 38 2.90 -4.61 9.93
N MET A 39 3.25 -5.72 9.27
CA MET A 39 4.61 -6.25 9.21
C MET A 39 4.87 -6.76 7.80
N VAL A 40 6.07 -6.47 7.27
CA VAL A 40 6.50 -6.89 5.94
C VAL A 40 7.97 -7.30 6.01
N GLU A 41 8.34 -8.33 5.24
CA GLU A 41 9.75 -8.66 5.01
C GLU A 41 10.39 -7.55 4.16
N PHE A 42 11.60 -7.15 4.52
CA PHE A 42 12.30 -6.06 3.85
C PHE A 42 13.79 -6.38 3.75
N ASN A 43 14.21 -6.93 2.62
CA ASN A 43 15.62 -7.18 2.29
C ASN A 43 16.37 -7.99 3.37
N GLY A 44 15.74 -9.05 3.88
CA GLY A 44 16.25 -9.90 4.97
C GLY A 44 16.02 -9.35 6.38
N LYS A 45 15.37 -8.19 6.49
CA LYS A 45 15.00 -7.52 7.75
C LYS A 45 13.48 -7.58 7.94
N LEU A 46 13.02 -7.23 9.13
CA LEU A 46 11.60 -7.13 9.45
C LEU A 46 11.19 -5.66 9.58
N LEU A 47 10.36 -5.20 8.67
CA LEU A 47 9.72 -3.88 8.75
C LEU A 47 8.39 -4.02 9.49
N ALA A 48 8.13 -3.15 10.47
CA ALA A 48 6.88 -3.17 11.24
C ALA A 48 6.37 -1.75 11.52
N SER A 49 5.05 -1.58 11.51
CA SER A 49 4.40 -0.35 11.97
C SER A 49 3.81 -0.54 13.37
N ILE A 50 4.15 0.38 14.27
CA ILE A 50 3.78 0.35 15.69
C ILE A 50 3.20 1.72 16.05
N ASN A 51 1.88 1.81 16.17
CA ASN A 51 1.17 3.11 16.31
C ASN A 51 1.60 4.11 15.22
N SER A 52 2.19 5.25 15.59
CA SER A 52 2.73 6.27 14.68
C SER A 52 4.13 5.98 14.14
N THR A 53 4.77 4.90 14.60
CA THR A 53 6.18 4.61 14.28
C THR A 53 6.29 3.53 13.21
N VAL A 54 7.04 3.79 12.15
CA VAL A 54 7.53 2.74 11.24
C VAL A 54 8.95 2.37 11.68
N ARG A 55 9.21 1.08 11.90
CA ARG A 55 10.46 0.60 12.51
C ARG A 55 11.03 -0.55 11.71
N LEU A 56 12.35 -0.52 11.49
CA LEU A 56 13.11 -1.62 10.91
C LEU A 56 13.81 -2.42 12.00
N TYR A 57 13.74 -3.74 11.88
CA TYR A 57 14.40 -4.69 12.76
C TYR A 57 15.34 -5.59 11.99
N GLU A 58 16.55 -5.75 12.50
CA GLU A 58 17.50 -6.76 12.06
C GLU A 58 17.33 -8.04 12.88
N TRP A 59 17.49 -9.18 12.22
CA TRP A 59 17.55 -10.48 12.86
C TRP A 59 19.00 -10.84 13.20
N THR A 60 19.33 -10.94 14.48
CA THR A 60 20.71 -11.20 14.92
C THR A 60 21.08 -12.68 14.83
N THR A 61 22.38 -12.99 14.90
CA THR A 61 22.89 -14.37 15.00
C THR A 61 22.43 -15.07 16.28
N GLU A 62 22.09 -14.31 17.32
CA GLU A 62 21.53 -14.78 18.59
C GLU A 62 20.03 -15.12 18.48
N LYS A 63 19.43 -14.99 17.29
CA LYS A 63 18.01 -15.18 17.02
C LYS A 63 17.13 -14.18 17.77
N GLU A 64 17.52 -12.91 17.77
CA GLU A 64 16.79 -11.82 18.41
C GLU A 64 16.48 -10.69 17.42
N LEU A 65 15.38 -9.97 17.65
CA LEU A 65 15.03 -8.77 16.87
C LEU A 65 15.70 -7.53 17.49
N ARG A 66 16.60 -6.90 16.73
CA ARG A 66 17.28 -5.66 17.10
C ARG A 66 16.75 -4.50 16.28
N THR A 67 16.30 -3.43 16.94
CA THR A 67 15.89 -2.20 16.26
C THR A 67 17.08 -1.55 15.57
N GLU A 68 16.91 -1.20 14.29
CA GLU A 68 17.93 -0.50 13.51
C GLU A 68 17.58 0.98 13.36
N CYS A 69 16.43 1.28 12.75
CA CYS A 69 15.99 2.65 12.51
C CYS A 69 14.48 2.82 12.69
N ASN A 70 14.06 4.08 12.79
CA ASN A 70 12.68 4.48 13.08
C ASN A 70 12.30 5.71 12.26
N HIS A 71 11.03 5.78 11.90
CA HIS A 71 10.39 6.96 11.35
C HIS A 71 9.11 7.26 12.14
N TYR A 72 8.94 8.50 12.60
CA TYR A 72 7.88 8.89 13.55
C TYR A 72 6.82 9.85 12.96
N ASN A 73 6.98 10.30 11.72
CA ASN A 73 6.12 11.33 11.10
C ASN A 73 4.82 10.73 10.49
N ASN A 74 4.10 9.94 11.29
CA ASN A 74 2.79 9.39 10.97
C ASN A 74 1.84 9.66 12.14
N ILE A 75 0.54 9.67 11.88
CA ILE A 75 -0.48 9.65 12.93
C ILE A 75 -0.66 8.20 13.39
N MET A 76 -0.95 7.33 12.44
CA MET A 76 -1.14 5.91 12.68
C MET A 76 -0.83 5.14 11.39
N ALA A 77 0.33 4.48 11.37
CA ALA A 77 0.81 3.75 10.21
C ALA A 77 0.15 2.37 10.16
N LEU A 78 -0.94 2.25 9.40
CA LEU A 78 -1.77 1.05 9.36
C LEU A 78 -1.33 0.07 8.27
N TYR A 79 -0.86 0.59 7.13
CA TYR A 79 -0.55 -0.23 5.96
C TYR A 79 0.89 -0.03 5.53
N LEU A 80 1.55 -1.12 5.13
CA LEU A 80 2.93 -1.13 4.66
C LEU A 80 3.04 -1.98 3.41
N LYS A 81 3.75 -1.47 2.40
CA LYS A 81 4.16 -2.19 1.20
C LYS A 81 5.60 -1.84 0.86
N THR A 82 6.32 -2.78 0.26
CA THR A 82 7.75 -2.64 0.00
C THR A 82 8.07 -2.98 -1.45
N LYS A 83 9.03 -2.27 -2.04
CA LYS A 83 9.57 -2.58 -3.37
C LYS A 83 11.02 -2.12 -3.43
N GLY A 84 11.96 -3.07 -3.48
CA GLY A 84 13.38 -2.76 -3.37
C GLY A 84 13.69 -2.06 -2.05
N ASP A 85 14.27 -0.86 -2.12
CA ASP A 85 14.56 -0.03 -0.92
C ASP A 85 13.42 0.94 -0.58
N PHE A 86 12.35 0.98 -1.36
CA PHE A 86 11.19 1.84 -1.12
C PHE A 86 10.15 1.16 -0.24
N ILE A 87 9.51 1.98 0.60
CA ILE A 87 8.48 1.60 1.54
C ILE A 87 7.32 2.57 1.36
N LEU A 88 6.16 2.05 0.97
CA LEU A 88 4.91 2.81 0.94
C LEU A 88 4.18 2.60 2.26
N VAL A 89 3.87 3.70 2.95
CA VAL A 89 3.16 3.74 4.22
C VAL A 89 1.78 4.34 3.99
N GLY A 90 0.72 3.62 4.35
CA GLY A 90 -0.64 4.14 4.41
C GLY A 90 -0.99 4.54 5.85
N ASP A 91 -1.27 5.82 6.04
CA ASP A 91 -1.66 6.40 7.33
C ASP A 91 -3.18 6.43 7.49
N LEU A 92 -3.69 6.40 8.73
CA LEU A 92 -5.13 6.48 9.00
C LEU A 92 -5.77 7.76 8.44
N MET A 93 -5.09 8.91 8.46
CA MET A 93 -5.67 10.19 8.03
C MET A 93 -4.72 11.10 7.22
N ARG A 94 -3.43 10.76 7.12
CA ARG A 94 -2.44 11.52 6.32
C ARG A 94 -2.09 10.84 5.00
N SER A 95 -3.09 10.22 4.36
CA SER A 95 -2.95 9.53 3.07
C SER A 95 -1.73 8.60 3.01
N VAL A 96 -0.89 8.74 1.99
CA VAL A 96 0.28 7.89 1.73
C VAL A 96 1.59 8.65 1.86
N LEU A 97 2.62 7.93 2.30
CA LEU A 97 3.99 8.38 2.46
C LEU A 97 4.94 7.38 1.80
N LEU A 98 5.86 7.89 0.99
CA LEU A 98 6.96 7.13 0.41
C LEU A 98 8.24 7.34 1.23
N LEU A 99 8.71 6.28 1.88
CA LEU A 99 10.00 6.23 2.53
C LEU A 99 11.00 5.46 1.64
N ALA A 100 12.29 5.81 1.73
CA ALA A 100 13.37 4.99 1.23
C ALA A 100 14.32 4.64 2.37
N TYR A 101 14.75 3.39 2.42
CA TYR A 101 15.84 2.99 3.31
C TYR A 101 17.18 3.32 2.65
N LYS A 102 18.11 3.90 3.41
CA LYS A 102 19.48 4.18 2.96
C LYS A 102 20.44 3.17 3.59
N PRO A 103 20.87 2.11 2.87
CA PRO A 103 21.71 1.07 3.46
C PRO A 103 23.05 1.57 4.02
N MET A 104 23.61 2.62 3.42
CA MET A 104 24.88 3.21 3.85
C MET A 104 24.76 4.01 5.15
N GLU A 105 23.59 4.61 5.40
CA GLU A 105 23.32 5.42 6.59
C GLU A 105 22.63 4.61 7.69
N GLY A 106 21.97 3.50 7.33
CA GLY A 106 21.19 2.68 8.24
C GLY A 106 19.94 3.40 8.76
N ASN A 107 19.35 4.29 7.97
CA ASN A 107 18.18 5.09 8.35
C ASN A 107 17.10 5.13 7.24
N PHE A 108 15.96 5.75 7.55
CA PHE A 108 14.93 6.06 6.57
C PHE A 108 15.05 7.52 6.12
N GLU A 109 14.77 7.76 4.85
CA GLU A 109 14.56 9.08 4.26
C GLU A 109 13.10 9.18 3.78
N GLU A 110 12.43 10.29 4.12
CA GLU A 110 11.11 10.64 3.55
C GLU A 110 11.33 11.21 2.14
N ILE A 111 10.90 10.45 1.12
CA ILE A 111 11.10 10.83 -0.28
C ILE A 111 10.01 11.77 -0.74
N ALA A 112 8.76 11.37 -0.55
CA ALA A 112 7.60 12.13 -0.97
C ALA A 112 6.36 11.74 -0.18
N ARG A 113 5.40 12.66 -0.10
CA ARG A 113 4.15 12.49 0.62
C ARG A 113 2.98 13.05 -0.19
N ASP A 114 1.84 12.38 -0.08
CA ASP A 114 0.57 12.95 -0.49
C ASP A 114 0.01 13.81 0.66
N PHE A 115 -0.21 15.10 0.39
CA PHE A 115 -0.68 16.06 1.38
C PHE A 115 -2.21 16.14 1.50
N ASN A 116 -2.94 15.35 0.71
CA ASN A 116 -4.39 15.24 0.84
C ASN A 116 -4.79 14.45 2.11
N PRO A 117 -5.85 14.86 2.82
CA PRO A 117 -6.29 14.20 4.04
C PRO A 117 -7.16 12.96 3.75
N ASN A 118 -6.59 11.95 3.09
CA ASN A 118 -7.30 10.72 2.73
C ASN A 118 -7.26 9.71 3.89
N TRP A 119 -8.40 9.05 4.14
CA TRP A 119 -8.55 8.05 5.21
C TRP A 119 -8.38 6.65 4.64
N MET A 120 -7.19 6.09 4.80
CA MET A 120 -6.78 4.91 4.04
C MET A 120 -7.46 3.62 4.50
N SER A 121 -7.82 2.78 3.52
CA SER A 121 -8.35 1.42 3.71
C SER A 121 -7.39 0.33 3.22
N ALA A 122 -6.64 0.60 2.16
CA ALA A 122 -5.55 -0.25 1.67
C ALA A 122 -4.59 0.56 0.77
N VAL A 123 -3.35 0.07 0.60
CA VAL A 123 -2.34 0.65 -0.29
C VAL A 123 -1.61 -0.43 -1.08
N GLU A 124 -1.10 -0.09 -2.26
CA GLU A 124 -0.25 -0.97 -3.07
C GLU A 124 0.76 -0.19 -3.91
N ILE A 125 1.94 -0.78 -4.11
CA ILE A 125 2.94 -0.22 -5.04
C ILE A 125 2.69 -0.83 -6.42
N LEU A 126 2.36 -0.01 -7.42
CA LEU A 126 2.13 -0.48 -8.79
C LEU A 126 3.46 -0.66 -9.54
N ASP A 127 4.29 0.38 -9.49
CA ASP A 127 5.64 0.39 -10.04
C ASP A 127 6.57 1.30 -9.20
N ASP A 128 7.70 1.74 -9.73
CA ASP A 128 8.67 2.53 -8.94
C ASP A 128 8.23 3.99 -8.72
N ASP A 129 7.26 4.47 -9.50
CA ASP A 129 6.81 5.85 -9.51
C ASP A 129 5.32 6.00 -9.17
N ASN A 130 4.52 4.94 -9.32
CA ASN A 130 3.07 4.95 -9.14
C ASN A 130 2.61 4.11 -7.93
N PHE A 131 1.78 4.72 -7.08
CA PHE A 131 1.29 4.15 -5.83
C PHE A 131 -0.24 4.20 -5.79
N LEU A 132 -0.87 3.05 -5.59
CA LEU A 132 -2.33 2.90 -5.51
C LEU A 132 -2.78 3.04 -4.05
N GLY A 133 -3.80 3.87 -3.84
CA GLY A 133 -4.50 4.02 -2.57
C GLY A 133 -5.98 3.71 -2.72
N ALA A 134 -6.55 3.12 -1.68
CA ALA A 134 -7.99 3.03 -1.47
C ALA A 134 -8.35 3.75 -0.17
N GLU A 135 -9.48 4.46 -0.14
CA GLU A 135 -9.92 5.22 1.04
C GLU A 135 -11.32 4.84 1.52
N ASN A 136 -11.68 5.33 2.71
CA ASN A 136 -12.93 5.00 3.38
C ASN A 136 -14.19 5.52 2.67
N ALA A 137 -14.06 6.50 1.76
CA ALA A 137 -15.13 7.04 0.93
C ALA A 137 -15.41 6.20 -0.33
N PHE A 138 -14.88 4.98 -0.38
CA PHE A 138 -15.04 4.03 -1.49
C PHE A 138 -14.39 4.48 -2.81
N ASN A 139 -13.37 5.33 -2.71
CA ASN A 139 -12.59 5.80 -3.85
C ASN A 139 -11.25 5.06 -3.95
N LEU A 140 -10.77 4.97 -5.18
CA LEU A 140 -9.40 4.64 -5.53
C LEU A 140 -8.71 5.90 -6.03
N PHE A 141 -7.42 6.02 -5.71
CA PHE A 141 -6.56 7.04 -6.27
C PHE A 141 -5.18 6.49 -6.58
N VAL A 142 -4.48 7.11 -7.51
CA VAL A 142 -3.08 6.81 -7.82
C VAL A 142 -2.27 8.07 -7.64
N CYS A 143 -1.26 7.98 -6.76
CA CYS A 143 -0.26 9.01 -6.59
C CYS A 143 0.98 8.68 -7.39
N GLN A 144 1.58 9.69 -8.01
CA GLN A 144 2.81 9.56 -8.77
C GLN A 144 3.92 10.45 -8.19
N LYS A 145 5.13 9.92 -8.15
CA LYS A 145 6.34 10.70 -7.87
C LYS A 145 6.70 11.56 -9.09
N ASP A 146 6.81 12.87 -8.89
CA ASP A 146 7.25 13.77 -9.96
C ASP A 146 8.77 13.65 -10.18
N SER A 147 9.16 12.85 -11.17
CA SER A 147 10.57 12.69 -11.56
C SER A 147 11.12 13.87 -12.36
N ALA A 148 10.26 14.78 -12.85
CA ALA A 148 10.66 15.98 -13.59
C ALA A 148 10.79 17.23 -12.68
N ALA A 149 10.41 17.11 -11.41
CA ALA A 149 10.51 18.16 -10.41
C ALA A 149 11.94 18.74 -10.33
N THR A 150 12.00 20.08 -10.40
CA THR A 150 13.28 20.81 -10.46
C THR A 150 13.76 21.25 -9.07
N THR A 151 12.84 21.33 -8.10
CA THR A 151 13.10 21.72 -6.72
C THR A 151 12.97 20.53 -5.77
N ASP A 152 13.61 20.61 -4.60
CA ASP A 152 13.48 19.58 -3.57
C ASP A 152 12.06 19.54 -3.00
N GLU A 153 11.40 20.69 -2.89
CA GLU A 153 10.03 20.81 -2.42
C GLU A 153 9.02 20.13 -3.34
N GLU A 154 9.16 20.30 -4.66
CA GLU A 154 8.31 19.62 -5.66
C GLU A 154 8.52 18.09 -5.62
N ARG A 155 9.78 17.64 -5.47
CA ARG A 155 10.09 16.21 -5.36
C ARG A 155 9.46 15.53 -4.14
N GLN A 156 9.24 16.30 -3.07
CA GLN A 156 8.61 15.81 -1.84
C GLN A 156 7.08 15.68 -1.94
N HIS A 157 6.48 16.11 -3.06
CA HIS A 157 5.04 16.05 -3.27
C HIS A 157 4.68 14.87 -4.17
N LEU A 158 3.85 13.96 -3.65
CA LEU A 158 3.16 12.96 -4.47
C LEU A 158 1.89 13.57 -5.06
N GLN A 159 1.81 13.63 -6.38
CA GLN A 159 0.63 14.16 -7.06
C GLN A 159 -0.39 13.06 -7.32
N GLU A 160 -1.65 13.29 -6.97
CA GLU A 160 -2.77 12.45 -7.39
C GLU A 160 -3.01 12.60 -8.90
N VAL A 161 -2.70 11.56 -9.67
CA VAL A 161 -2.81 11.53 -11.15
C VAL A 161 -3.96 10.65 -11.64
N GLY A 162 -4.55 9.83 -10.77
CA GLY A 162 -5.72 9.01 -11.07
C GLY A 162 -6.72 9.04 -9.93
N LEU A 163 -8.01 9.20 -10.26
CA LEU A 163 -9.11 9.23 -9.31
C LEU A 163 -10.27 8.39 -9.88
N PHE A 164 -10.88 7.55 -9.04
CA PHE A 164 -11.99 6.69 -9.45
C PHE A 164 -12.90 6.33 -8.28
N HIS A 165 -14.21 6.59 -8.40
CA HIS A 165 -15.18 6.10 -7.42
C HIS A 165 -15.48 4.62 -7.67
N LEU A 166 -15.00 3.76 -6.78
CA LEU A 166 -15.19 2.31 -6.91
C LEU A 166 -16.57 1.87 -6.40
N GLY A 167 -17.08 2.54 -5.35
CA GLY A 167 -18.31 2.16 -4.66
C GLY A 167 -18.16 0.93 -3.75
N GLU A 168 -16.93 0.45 -3.53
CA GLU A 168 -16.60 -0.67 -2.65
C GLU A 168 -15.53 -0.29 -1.63
N PHE A 169 -15.60 -0.90 -0.44
CA PHE A 169 -14.58 -0.74 0.59
C PHE A 169 -13.50 -1.82 0.43
N VAL A 170 -12.32 -1.43 -0.04
CA VAL A 170 -11.19 -2.36 -0.26
C VAL A 170 -10.46 -2.63 1.05
N ASN A 171 -10.28 -3.91 1.39
CA ASN A 171 -9.55 -4.32 2.60
C ASN A 171 -8.12 -4.80 2.29
N VAL A 172 -7.86 -5.29 1.08
CA VAL A 172 -6.57 -5.89 0.73
C VAL A 172 -6.27 -5.71 -0.75
N PHE A 173 -5.02 -5.33 -1.02
CA PHE A 173 -4.38 -5.43 -2.33
C PHE A 173 -3.32 -6.52 -2.33
N CYS A 174 -3.24 -7.26 -3.44
CA CYS A 174 -2.29 -8.34 -3.62
C CYS A 174 -1.85 -8.44 -5.09
N HIS A 175 -0.53 -8.36 -5.33
CA HIS A 175 0.05 -8.68 -6.63
C HIS A 175 -0.23 -10.14 -7.01
N GLY A 176 -0.74 -10.36 -8.21
CA GLY A 176 -1.07 -11.69 -8.70
C GLY A 176 -2.12 -11.67 -9.82
N SER A 177 -2.28 -12.80 -10.49
CA SER A 177 -3.30 -13.01 -11.51
C SER A 177 -3.93 -14.39 -11.35
N LEU A 178 -5.23 -14.50 -11.64
CA LEU A 178 -5.96 -15.77 -11.66
C LEU A 178 -5.93 -16.44 -13.05
N VAL A 179 -5.35 -15.78 -14.05
CA VAL A 179 -5.23 -16.28 -15.42
C VAL A 179 -3.89 -17.01 -15.58
N MET A 180 -3.89 -18.11 -16.33
CA MET A 180 -2.66 -18.86 -16.62
C MET A 180 -1.68 -17.99 -17.41
N GLN A 181 -0.52 -17.69 -16.82
CA GLN A 181 0.52 -16.91 -17.47
C GLN A 181 1.30 -17.81 -18.44
N ASN A 182 1.00 -17.71 -19.72
CA ASN A 182 1.79 -18.35 -20.76
C ASN A 182 3.06 -17.53 -20.98
N LEU A 183 4.21 -18.03 -20.50
CA LEU A 183 5.56 -17.43 -20.59
C LEU A 183 6.08 -17.16 -22.03
N GLY A 184 5.21 -17.21 -23.05
CA GLY A 184 5.55 -16.96 -24.45
C GLY A 184 4.41 -16.41 -25.31
N GLU A 185 3.28 -16.00 -24.74
CA GLU A 185 2.18 -15.41 -25.52
C GLU A 185 2.20 -13.88 -25.56
N ALA A 186 1.74 -13.41 -26.73
CA ALA A 186 1.50 -12.05 -27.25
C ALA A 186 1.50 -10.87 -26.27
N SER A 187 1.96 -9.71 -26.75
CA SER A 187 1.89 -8.43 -26.05
C SER A 187 0.48 -8.19 -25.50
N THR A 188 0.32 -8.35 -24.19
CA THR A 188 -0.93 -8.00 -23.53
C THR A 188 -1.11 -6.48 -23.62
N PRO A 189 -2.33 -5.98 -23.86
CA PRO A 189 -2.58 -4.54 -23.92
C PRO A 189 -2.36 -3.85 -22.57
N THR A 190 -2.30 -4.62 -21.48
CA THR A 190 -2.12 -4.12 -20.11
C THR A 190 -0.84 -4.68 -19.48
N GLN A 191 -0.33 -3.99 -18.46
CA GLN A 191 0.89 -4.34 -17.72
C GLN A 191 0.63 -4.35 -16.21
N GLY A 192 1.27 -5.27 -15.49
CA GLY A 192 1.04 -5.45 -14.06
C GLY A 192 -0.35 -6.02 -13.75
N SER A 193 -0.49 -6.58 -12.54
CA SER A 193 -1.73 -7.26 -12.11
C SER A 193 -1.84 -7.23 -10.59
N VAL A 194 -2.76 -6.41 -10.09
CA VAL A 194 -3.06 -6.29 -8.65
C VAL A 194 -4.51 -6.70 -8.43
N LEU A 195 -4.71 -7.78 -7.70
CA LEU A 195 -6.02 -8.20 -7.21
C LEU A 195 -6.39 -7.38 -5.98
N PHE A 196 -7.68 -7.16 -5.78
CA PHE A 196 -8.20 -6.57 -4.55
C PHE A 196 -9.46 -7.26 -4.05
N GLY A 197 -9.59 -7.31 -2.73
CA GLY A 197 -10.76 -7.87 -2.03
C GLY A 197 -11.49 -6.80 -1.23
N THR A 198 -12.81 -6.84 -1.26
CA THR A 198 -13.70 -5.83 -0.66
C THR A 198 -14.53 -6.40 0.50
N VAL A 199 -15.13 -5.52 1.30
CA VAL A 199 -16.04 -5.89 2.39
C VAL A 199 -17.26 -6.69 1.88
N ASN A 200 -17.79 -6.37 0.71
CA ASN A 200 -18.97 -7.04 0.15
C ASN A 200 -18.64 -8.35 -0.59
N GLY A 201 -17.38 -8.78 -0.57
CA GLY A 201 -16.93 -10.02 -1.24
C GLY A 201 -16.69 -9.87 -2.75
N MET A 202 -16.80 -8.66 -3.30
CA MET A 202 -16.33 -8.37 -4.65
C MET A 202 -14.81 -8.51 -4.70
N ILE A 203 -14.32 -9.19 -5.74
CA ILE A 203 -12.90 -9.29 -6.08
C ILE A 203 -12.70 -8.57 -7.40
N GLY A 204 -11.76 -7.63 -7.42
CA GLY A 204 -11.42 -6.88 -8.62
C GLY A 204 -9.94 -7.00 -8.99
N LEU A 205 -9.60 -6.39 -10.11
CA LEU A 205 -8.24 -6.36 -10.67
C LEU A 205 -7.91 -4.96 -11.17
N VAL A 206 -6.74 -4.46 -10.80
CA VAL A 206 -6.13 -3.24 -11.31
C VAL A 206 -4.94 -3.62 -12.19
N THR A 207 -4.82 -2.98 -13.35
CA THR A 207 -3.73 -3.17 -14.31
C THR A 207 -3.41 -1.84 -14.98
N SER A 208 -2.15 -1.63 -15.33
CA SER A 208 -1.66 -0.40 -15.97
C SER A 208 -1.88 -0.45 -17.47
N LEU A 209 -2.18 0.71 -18.07
CA LEU A 209 -2.40 0.88 -19.50
C LEU A 209 -1.33 1.81 -20.08
N SER A 210 -0.99 1.62 -21.36
CA SER A 210 -0.26 2.65 -22.09
C SER A 210 -1.18 3.85 -22.36
N GLU A 211 -0.59 5.04 -22.55
CA GLU A 211 -1.33 6.26 -22.86
C GLU A 211 -2.23 6.11 -24.10
N SER A 212 -1.73 5.42 -25.14
CA SER A 212 -2.50 5.13 -26.35
C SER A 212 -3.74 4.27 -26.08
N TRP A 213 -3.61 3.24 -25.25
CA TRP A 213 -4.74 2.39 -24.84
C TRP A 213 -5.71 3.13 -23.94
N TYR A 214 -5.20 3.94 -23.00
CA TYR A 214 -6.03 4.79 -22.14
C TYR A 214 -6.90 5.74 -22.96
N ASN A 215 -6.31 6.51 -23.88
CA ASN A 215 -7.05 7.46 -24.72
C ASN A 215 -8.11 6.76 -25.60
N LEU A 216 -7.77 5.60 -26.17
CA LEU A 216 -8.71 4.80 -26.94
C LEU A 216 -9.90 4.32 -26.08
N LEU A 217 -9.62 3.75 -24.91
CA LEU A 217 -10.64 3.21 -24.01
C LEU A 217 -11.49 4.32 -23.37
N LEU A 218 -10.92 5.49 -23.12
CA LEU A 218 -11.64 6.66 -22.62
C LEU A 218 -12.64 7.20 -23.65
N ASP A 219 -12.22 7.34 -24.92
CA ASP A 219 -13.16 7.72 -26.00
C ASP A 219 -14.23 6.64 -26.19
N MET A 220 -13.86 5.36 -26.12
CA MET A 220 -14.80 4.25 -26.17
C MET A 220 -15.82 4.29 -25.02
N GLN A 221 -15.39 4.52 -23.78
CA GLN A 221 -16.27 4.66 -22.61
C GLN A 221 -17.28 5.80 -22.82
N ASN A 222 -16.80 6.97 -23.27
CA ASN A 222 -17.66 8.13 -23.55
C ASN A 222 -18.69 7.88 -24.65
N ARG A 223 -18.34 7.09 -25.67
CA ARG A 223 -19.28 6.68 -26.74
C ARG A 223 -20.30 5.66 -26.24
N LEU A 224 -19.86 4.69 -25.44
CA LEU A 224 -20.75 3.67 -24.86
C LEU A 224 -21.81 4.30 -23.95
N ASN A 225 -21.43 5.30 -23.15
CA ASN A 225 -22.37 6.03 -22.28
C ASN A 225 -23.54 6.69 -23.03
N LYS A 226 -23.38 7.02 -24.32
CA LYS A 226 -24.45 7.58 -25.15
C LYS A 226 -25.45 6.53 -25.67
N VAL A 227 -25.05 5.26 -25.70
CA VAL A 227 -25.82 4.17 -26.32
C VAL A 227 -26.42 3.25 -25.26
N ILE A 228 -25.68 2.98 -24.19
CA ILE A 228 -26.12 2.13 -23.08
C ILE A 228 -27.08 2.92 -22.19
N LYS A 229 -28.28 2.38 -21.97
CA LYS A 229 -29.27 3.02 -21.11
C LYS A 229 -29.03 2.61 -19.65
N SER A 230 -28.66 3.58 -18.83
CA SER A 230 -28.49 3.40 -17.39
C SER A 230 -29.83 3.13 -16.68
N VAL A 231 -29.83 2.18 -15.74
CA VAL A 231 -30.97 1.94 -14.85
C VAL A 231 -31.10 3.13 -13.90
N GLY A 232 -32.29 3.71 -13.80
CA GLY A 232 -32.50 4.93 -13.00
C GLY A 232 -32.02 6.22 -13.65
N LYS A 233 -31.54 6.18 -14.91
CA LYS A 233 -31.02 7.35 -15.64
C LYS A 233 -29.87 8.07 -14.92
N ILE A 234 -29.03 7.31 -14.23
CA ILE A 234 -27.84 7.83 -13.55
C ILE A 234 -26.73 7.95 -14.58
N GLU A 235 -26.12 9.13 -14.70
CA GLU A 235 -24.96 9.35 -15.57
C GLU A 235 -23.74 8.59 -15.05
N HIS A 236 -23.09 7.79 -15.90
CA HIS A 236 -21.91 7.01 -15.52
C HIS A 236 -20.74 7.90 -15.08
N SER A 237 -20.59 9.10 -15.63
CA SER A 237 -19.54 10.03 -15.22
C SER A 237 -19.79 10.69 -13.86
N PHE A 238 -21.03 10.60 -13.36
CA PHE A 238 -21.42 11.11 -12.04
C PHE A 238 -21.32 10.04 -10.95
N TRP A 239 -21.59 8.79 -11.29
CA TRP A 239 -21.34 7.63 -10.44
C TRP A 239 -19.84 7.49 -10.18
#